data_AF-A0A1F4N749-F1
#
_entry.id   AF-A0A1F4N749-F1
#
_cell.length_a   1.000
_cell.length_b   1.000
_cell.length_c   1.000
_cell.angle_alpha   90.00
_cell.angle_beta   90.00
_cell.angle_gamma   90.00
#
_symmetry.space_group_name_H-M   'P 1'
#
loop_
_entity.id
_entity.type
_entity.pdbx_description
1 polymer ?
#
loop_
_entity_poly.entity_id
_entity_poly.type
_entity_poly.pdbx_seq_one_letter_code
_entity_poly.pdbx_strand_id
1 'polypeptide(L)'
;MRLLSLLLASLTLTASALAAQPSSDAAFYLEASDCTAGFKDRVVQHLKQPPSDKRNQAILKDTEHGFVFIGVAYKKGLRNPEADQMLKAAEGRWSQLAPAQQASRLSRCTLQADHLMADVTSLERFLVRNRAQARVDKLLAKEQRPPAP
;
A
#
# COMPACT_ATOMS: atom_id res chain seq x y z
N MET A 1 -25.50 -60.15 36.81
CA MET A 1 -24.48 -59.06 36.80
C MET A 1 -24.22 -58.69 35.35
N ARG A 2 -25.13 -57.91 34.72
CA ARG A 2 -24.99 -56.49 34.34
C ARG A 2 -23.68 -56.13 33.59
N LEU A 3 -23.81 -56.15 32.26
CA LEU A 3 -22.92 -55.53 31.27
C LEU A 3 -22.81 -54.02 31.52
N LEU A 4 -21.61 -53.46 31.37
CA LEU A 4 -21.41 -52.01 31.25
C LEU A 4 -20.53 -51.72 30.02
N SER A 5 -21.18 -51.47 28.89
CA SER A 5 -20.59 -50.87 27.70
C SER A 5 -20.72 -49.34 27.84
N LEU A 6 -19.60 -48.63 28.02
CA LEU A 6 -19.60 -47.17 27.92
C LEU A 6 -19.36 -46.76 26.46
N LEU A 7 -20.40 -46.21 25.84
CA LEU A 7 -20.38 -45.58 24.53
C LEU A 7 -19.53 -44.30 24.54
N LEU A 8 -18.62 -44.22 23.57
CA LEU A 8 -18.05 -42.99 23.03
C LEU A 8 -19.18 -42.08 22.49
N ALA A 9 -19.24 -40.84 22.97
CA ALA A 9 -20.00 -39.77 22.34
C ALA A 9 -19.07 -38.58 22.07
N SER A 10 -18.44 -38.60 20.90
CA SER A 10 -17.68 -37.49 20.34
C SER A 10 -18.65 -36.39 19.89
N LEU A 11 -18.89 -35.37 20.74
CA LEU A 11 -19.56 -34.15 20.31
C LEU A 11 -18.60 -33.34 19.42
N THR A 12 -18.70 -33.51 18.12
CA THR A 12 -18.13 -32.57 17.15
C THR A 12 -19.03 -31.35 17.08
N LEU A 13 -18.71 -30.31 17.84
CA LEU A 13 -19.26 -28.96 17.60
C LEU A 13 -18.70 -28.46 16.26
N THR A 14 -19.50 -28.54 15.20
CA THR A 14 -19.27 -27.81 13.96
C THR A 14 -19.58 -26.33 14.20
N ALA A 15 -18.60 -25.60 14.72
CA ALA A 15 -18.63 -24.14 14.74
C ALA A 15 -18.58 -23.65 13.29
N SER A 16 -19.72 -23.24 12.75
CA SER A 16 -19.78 -22.52 11.48
C SER A 16 -19.19 -21.14 11.70
N ALA A 17 -17.89 -20.99 11.42
CA ALA A 17 -17.25 -19.68 11.35
C ALA A 17 -17.88 -18.94 10.16
N LEU A 18 -18.87 -18.07 10.44
CA LEU A 18 -19.23 -17.02 9.50
C LEU A 18 -18.00 -16.13 9.35
N ALA A 19 -17.27 -16.30 8.23
CA ALA A 19 -16.24 -15.38 7.83
C ALA A 19 -16.91 -14.02 7.60
N ALA A 20 -16.78 -13.10 8.57
CA ALA A 20 -17.24 -11.74 8.42
C ALA A 20 -16.55 -11.13 7.19
N GLN A 21 -17.35 -10.70 6.20
CA GLN A 21 -16.79 -10.01 5.05
C GLN A 21 -16.10 -8.73 5.53
N PRO A 22 -14.90 -8.41 5.02
CA PRO A 22 -14.22 -7.18 5.39
C PRO A 22 -15.11 -5.99 5.05
N SER A 23 -15.13 -4.99 5.93
CA SER A 23 -15.81 -3.73 5.65
C SER A 23 -15.24 -3.11 4.36
N SER A 24 -16.03 -2.25 3.70
CA SER A 24 -15.57 -1.53 2.51
C SER A 24 -14.28 -0.74 2.74
N ASP A 25 -14.07 -0.26 3.97
CA ASP A 25 -12.85 0.45 4.35
C ASP A 25 -11.66 -0.49 4.53
N ALA A 26 -11.84 -1.68 5.11
CA ALA A 26 -10.78 -2.68 5.22
C ALA A 26 -10.28 -3.14 3.84
N ALA A 27 -11.20 -3.32 2.88
CA ALA A 27 -10.84 -3.62 1.49
C ALA A 27 -10.04 -2.46 0.85
N PHE A 28 -10.46 -1.21 1.09
CA PHE A 28 -9.72 -0.05 0.61
C PHE A 28 -8.33 0.07 1.24
N TYR A 29 -8.17 -0.21 2.54
CA TYR A 29 -6.86 -0.17 3.20
C TYR A 29 -5.88 -1.18 2.61
N LEU A 30 -6.38 -2.38 2.28
CA LEU A 30 -5.57 -3.40 1.63
C LEU A 30 -5.08 -2.91 0.26
N GLU A 31 -5.99 -2.42 -0.59
CA GLU A 31 -5.66 -1.86 -1.90
C GLU A 31 -4.69 -0.67 -1.78
N ALA A 32 -4.95 0.26 -0.85
CA ALA A 32 -4.11 1.41 -0.61
C ALA A 32 -2.69 1.01 -0.23
N SER A 33 -2.54 -0.02 0.62
CA SER A 33 -1.23 -0.56 1.00
C SER A 33 -0.49 -1.21 -0.18
N ASP A 34 -1.21 -1.99 -1.01
CA ASP A 34 -0.65 -2.67 -2.19
C ASP A 34 -0.23 -1.66 -3.26
N CYS A 35 -1.07 -0.68 -3.57
CA CYS A 35 -0.74 0.38 -4.53
C CYS A 35 0.43 1.26 -4.03
N THR A 36 0.45 1.61 -2.74
CA THR A 36 1.57 2.37 -2.15
C THR A 36 2.88 1.59 -2.25
N ALA A 37 2.87 0.29 -1.98
CA ALA A 37 4.05 -0.57 -2.16
C ALA A 37 4.52 -0.58 -3.62
N GLY A 38 3.60 -0.63 -4.58
CA GLY A 38 3.92 -0.58 -6.01
C GLY A 38 4.53 0.74 -6.46
N PHE A 39 3.98 1.88 -6.04
CA PHE A 39 4.60 3.18 -6.34
C PHE A 39 5.96 3.35 -5.67
N LYS A 40 6.11 2.84 -4.44
CA LYS A 40 7.41 2.84 -3.75
C LYS A 40 8.46 2.06 -4.55
N ASP A 41 8.12 0.88 -5.06
CA ASP A 41 9.01 0.11 -5.91
C ASP A 41 9.33 0.84 -7.22
N ARG A 42 8.32 1.42 -7.91
CA ARG A 42 8.56 2.19 -9.15
C ARG A 42 9.46 3.41 -8.93
N VAL A 43 9.33 4.12 -7.81
CA VAL A 43 10.26 5.19 -7.40
C VAL A 43 11.68 4.65 -7.26
N VAL A 44 11.88 3.49 -6.62
CA VAL A 44 13.20 2.84 -6.53
C VAL A 44 13.75 2.47 -7.91
N GLN A 45 12.91 1.98 -8.83
CA GLN A 45 13.35 1.71 -10.20
C GLN A 45 13.77 2.98 -10.94
N HIS A 46 13.04 4.09 -10.76
CA HIS A 46 13.42 5.38 -11.33
C HIS A 46 14.77 5.87 -10.78
N LEU A 47 15.03 5.72 -9.47
CA LEU A 47 16.30 6.12 -8.86
C LEU A 47 17.52 5.35 -9.41
N LYS A 48 17.32 4.18 -10.03
CA LYS A 48 18.40 3.45 -10.73
C LYS A 48 18.73 4.02 -12.11
N GLN A 49 17.91 4.92 -12.63
CA GLN A 49 18.10 5.55 -13.94
C GLN A 49 19.00 6.80 -13.81
N PRO A 50 19.75 7.16 -14.87
CA PRO A 50 20.56 8.37 -14.87
C PRO A 50 19.75 9.62 -14.51
N PRO A 51 20.31 10.55 -13.72
CA PRO A 51 19.64 11.79 -13.36
C PRO A 51 19.12 12.60 -14.56
N SER A 52 17.84 12.96 -14.51
CA SER A 52 17.19 13.84 -15.48
C SER A 52 15.91 14.44 -14.89
N ASP A 53 15.47 15.58 -15.44
CA ASP A 53 14.22 16.22 -15.03
C ASP A 53 13.01 15.32 -15.26
N LYS A 54 12.98 14.60 -16.39
CA LYS A 54 11.92 13.64 -16.71
C LYS A 54 11.82 12.53 -15.65
N ARG A 55 12.97 11.98 -15.23
CA ARG A 55 13.04 10.98 -14.14
C ARG A 55 12.53 11.56 -12.83
N ASN A 56 12.96 12.78 -12.47
CA ASN A 56 12.57 13.43 -11.22
C ASN A 56 11.07 13.74 -11.18
N GLN A 57 10.48 14.17 -12.31
CA GLN A 57 9.03 14.36 -12.45
C GLN A 57 8.26 13.04 -12.32
N ALA A 58 8.77 11.95 -12.89
CA ALA A 58 8.17 10.63 -12.72
C ALA A 58 8.20 10.16 -11.25
N ILE A 59 9.33 10.34 -10.56
CA ILE A 59 9.47 10.07 -9.12
C ILE A 59 8.45 10.89 -8.31
N LEU A 60 8.31 12.18 -8.61
CA LEU A 60 7.33 13.04 -7.95
C LEU A 60 5.91 12.55 -8.17
N LYS A 61 5.52 12.27 -9.42
CA LYS A 61 4.18 11.78 -9.74
C LYS A 61 3.85 10.47 -9.02
N ASP A 62 4.78 9.53 -9.00
CA ASP A 62 4.60 8.26 -8.28
C ASP A 62 4.49 8.44 -6.78
N THR A 63 5.28 9.37 -6.24
CA THR A 63 5.24 9.71 -4.82
C THR A 63 3.89 10.36 -4.47
N GLU A 64 3.36 11.26 -5.30
CA GLU A 64 2.02 11.84 -5.15
C GLU A 64 0.93 10.76 -5.18
N HIS A 65 1.00 9.82 -6.11
CA HIS A 65 0.05 8.72 -6.18
C HIS A 65 0.07 7.84 -4.92
N GLY A 66 1.26 7.52 -4.38
CA GLY A 66 1.34 6.83 -3.09
C GLY A 66 0.73 7.63 -1.94
N PHE A 67 1.02 8.94 -1.88
CA PHE A 67 0.51 9.80 -0.82
C PHE A 67 -1.01 10.01 -0.87
N VAL A 68 -1.66 10.03 -2.03
CA VAL A 68 -3.13 10.16 -2.07
C VAL A 68 -3.82 8.93 -1.48
N PHE A 69 -3.30 7.72 -1.75
CA PHE A 69 -3.82 6.50 -1.12
C PHE A 69 -3.67 6.53 0.40
N ILE A 70 -2.48 6.89 0.90
CA ILE A 70 -2.22 7.04 2.34
C ILE A 70 -3.16 8.08 2.96
N GLY A 71 -3.27 9.25 2.33
CA GLY A 71 -4.11 10.35 2.83
C GLY A 71 -5.59 9.97 2.93
N VAL A 72 -6.13 9.30 1.91
CA VAL A 72 -7.52 8.82 1.91
C VAL A 72 -7.71 7.71 2.94
N ALA A 73 -6.74 6.80 3.12
CA ALA A 73 -6.82 5.76 4.14
C ALA A 73 -6.85 6.36 5.56
N TYR A 74 -6.03 7.37 5.85
CA TYR A 74 -6.06 8.08 7.13
C TYR A 74 -7.36 8.84 7.35
N LYS A 75 -7.90 9.48 6.30
CA LYS A 75 -9.21 10.14 6.36
C LYS A 75 -10.32 9.16 6.71
N LYS A 76 -10.27 7.95 6.17
CA LYS A 76 -11.23 6.86 6.44
C LYS A 76 -11.10 6.22 7.82
N GLY A 77 -10.02 6.49 8.54
CA GLY A 77 -9.86 6.05 9.93
C GLY A 77 -8.68 5.13 10.17
N LEU A 78 -7.90 4.74 9.15
CA LEU A 78 -6.67 3.98 9.36
C LEU A 78 -5.68 4.81 10.20
N ARG A 79 -5.02 4.18 11.16
CA ARG A 79 -4.08 4.83 12.07
C ARG A 79 -2.73 4.10 12.07
N ASN A 80 -1.71 4.79 12.54
CA ASN A 80 -0.45 4.15 12.91
C ASN A 80 -0.67 3.48 14.28
N PRO A 81 -0.21 2.24 14.55
CA PRO A 81 0.79 1.42 13.81
C PRO A 81 0.23 0.48 12.73
N GLU A 82 -1.08 0.35 12.59
CA GLU A 82 -1.72 -0.59 11.66
C GLU A 82 -1.32 -0.31 10.20
N ALA A 83 -1.32 0.97 9.79
CA ALA A 83 -0.89 1.38 8.45
C ALA A 83 0.53 0.90 8.09
N ASP A 84 1.46 0.99 9.05
CA ASP A 84 2.85 0.57 8.85
C ASP A 84 2.95 -0.95 8.68
N GLN A 85 2.19 -1.71 9.46
CA GLN A 85 2.12 -3.17 9.33
C GLN A 85 1.53 -3.57 7.96
N MET A 86 0.45 -2.90 7.54
CA MET A 86 -0.19 -3.18 6.25
C MET A 86 0.76 -2.87 5.08
N LEU A 87 1.44 -1.72 5.12
CA LEU A 87 2.41 -1.36 4.09
C LEU A 87 3.58 -2.36 4.07
N LYS A 88 4.09 -2.78 5.23
CA LYS A 88 5.17 -3.77 5.28
C LYS A 88 4.75 -5.11 4.69
N ALA A 89 3.53 -5.56 4.99
CA ALA A 89 2.98 -6.78 4.41
C ALA A 89 2.76 -6.64 2.89
N ALA A 90 2.30 -5.48 2.44
CA ALA A 90 2.12 -5.16 1.03
C ALA A 90 3.43 -5.17 0.25
N GLU A 91 4.52 -4.64 0.81
CA GLU A 91 5.85 -4.73 0.21
C GLU A 91 6.30 -6.19 0.00
N GLY A 92 6.02 -7.06 0.99
CA GLY A 92 6.28 -8.49 0.89
C GLY A 92 5.44 -9.17 -0.20
N ARG A 93 4.15 -8.84 -0.30
CA ARG A 93 3.29 -9.35 -1.38
C ARG A 93 3.73 -8.85 -2.75
N TRP A 94 4.09 -7.57 -2.85
CA TRP A 94 4.47 -6.92 -4.10
C TRP A 94 5.73 -7.55 -4.70
N SER A 95 6.72 -7.85 -3.87
CA SER A 95 7.99 -8.45 -4.32
C SER A 95 7.85 -9.90 -4.83
N GLN A 96 6.77 -10.59 -4.45
CA GLN A 96 6.45 -11.95 -4.91
C GLN A 96 5.72 -11.98 -6.25
N LEU A 97 5.25 -10.84 -6.75
CA LEU A 97 4.54 -10.76 -8.03
C LEU A 97 5.52 -10.87 -9.20
N ALA A 98 5.09 -11.56 -10.26
CA ALA A 98 5.82 -11.53 -11.53
C ALA A 98 5.81 -10.11 -12.14
N PRO A 99 6.83 -9.71 -12.93
CA PRO A 99 6.90 -8.36 -13.50
C PRO A 99 5.66 -7.94 -14.30
N ALA A 100 5.06 -8.87 -15.06
CA ALA A 100 3.81 -8.61 -15.80
C ALA A 100 2.63 -8.32 -14.86
N GLN A 101 2.57 -8.98 -13.71
CA GLN A 101 1.53 -8.74 -12.70
C GLN A 101 1.75 -7.41 -11.99
N GLN A 102 3.00 -7.06 -11.66
CA GLN A 102 3.35 -5.75 -11.10
C GLN A 102 2.93 -4.63 -12.06
N ALA A 103 3.27 -4.73 -13.35
CA ALA A 103 2.90 -3.74 -14.36
C ALA A 103 1.37 -3.59 -14.49
N SER A 104 0.64 -4.70 -14.56
CA SER A 104 -0.83 -4.71 -14.65
C SER A 104 -1.48 -4.06 -13.41
N ARG A 105 -1.03 -4.41 -12.20
CA ARG A 105 -1.53 -3.82 -10.95
C ARG A 105 -1.22 -2.33 -10.88
N LEU A 106 0.00 -1.94 -11.20
CA LEU A 106 0.43 -0.55 -11.12
C LEU A 106 -0.30 0.36 -12.11
N SER A 107 -0.69 -0.16 -13.27
CA SER A 107 -1.56 0.54 -14.21
C SER A 107 -2.92 0.87 -13.57
N ARG A 108 -3.57 -0.11 -12.93
CA ARG A 108 -4.84 0.11 -12.21
C ARG A 108 -4.68 1.07 -11.03
N CYS A 109 -3.63 0.91 -10.23
CA CYS A 109 -3.31 1.83 -9.13
C CYS A 109 -3.11 3.26 -9.63
N THR A 110 -2.51 3.44 -10.81
CA THR A 110 -2.31 4.78 -11.41
C THR A 110 -3.64 5.44 -11.74
N LEU A 111 -4.54 4.73 -12.42
CA LEU A 111 -5.88 5.23 -12.72
C LEU A 111 -6.66 5.57 -11.44
N GLN A 112 -6.60 4.69 -10.45
CA GLN A 112 -7.27 4.92 -9.17
C GLN A 112 -6.67 6.10 -8.40
N ALA A 113 -5.35 6.28 -8.41
CA ALA A 113 -4.71 7.44 -7.80
C ALA A 113 -5.14 8.75 -8.47
N ASP A 114 -5.25 8.76 -9.81
CA ASP A 114 -5.75 9.93 -10.55
C ASP A 114 -7.19 10.26 -10.15
N HIS A 115 -8.06 9.25 -10.00
CA HIS A 115 -9.42 9.43 -9.49
C HIS A 115 -9.46 9.94 -8.05
N LEU A 116 -8.71 9.31 -7.13
CA LEU A 116 -8.63 9.77 -5.74
C LEU A 116 -8.11 11.20 -5.66
N MET A 117 -7.11 11.55 -6.49
CA MET A 117 -6.63 12.92 -6.58
C MET A 117 -7.74 13.85 -7.06
N ALA A 118 -8.54 13.48 -8.06
CA ALA A 118 -9.68 14.27 -8.51
C ALA A 118 -10.73 14.49 -7.40
N ASP A 119 -11.01 13.47 -6.58
CA ASP A 119 -12.08 13.47 -5.57
C ASP A 119 -11.71 14.22 -4.28
N VAL A 120 -10.42 14.34 -3.95
CA VAL A 120 -10.00 15.11 -2.77
C VAL A 120 -10.13 16.62 -3.00
N THR A 121 -10.42 17.34 -1.92
CA THR A 121 -10.52 18.79 -1.91
C THR A 121 -9.19 19.45 -2.32
N SER A 122 -9.25 20.72 -2.72
CA SER A 122 -8.04 21.49 -3.07
C SER A 122 -7.02 21.55 -1.94
N LEU A 123 -7.48 21.62 -0.68
CA LEU A 123 -6.60 21.62 0.50
C LEU A 123 -5.92 20.26 0.68
N GLU A 124 -6.68 19.16 0.62
CA GLU A 124 -6.12 17.80 0.71
C GLU A 124 -5.13 17.54 -0.42
N ARG A 125 -5.45 17.97 -1.64
CA ARG A 125 -4.56 17.87 -2.80
C ARG A 125 -3.27 18.65 -2.59
N PHE A 126 -3.35 19.86 -2.06
CA PHE A 126 -2.18 20.66 -1.71
C PHE A 126 -1.30 19.94 -0.68
N LEU A 127 -1.90 19.36 0.36
CA LEU A 127 -1.18 18.59 1.38
C LEU A 127 -0.48 17.36 0.78
N VAL A 128 -1.16 16.60 -0.07
CA VAL A 128 -0.58 15.44 -0.78
C VAL A 128 0.65 15.87 -1.59
N ARG A 129 0.50 16.89 -2.44
CA ARG A 129 1.58 17.41 -3.30
C ARG A 129 2.76 17.93 -2.49
N ASN A 130 2.48 18.72 -1.45
CA ASN A 130 3.53 19.27 -0.59
C ASN A 130 4.33 18.16 0.13
N ARG A 131 3.63 17.13 0.64
CA ARG A 131 4.29 15.98 1.29
C ARG A 131 5.09 15.14 0.30
N ALA A 132 4.56 14.94 -0.91
CA ALA A 132 5.28 14.26 -1.98
C ALA A 132 6.54 15.01 -2.37
N GLN A 133 6.44 16.33 -2.62
CA GLN A 133 7.59 17.17 -2.94
C GLN A 133 8.68 17.11 -1.87
N ALA A 134 8.31 17.33 -0.60
CA ALA A 134 9.25 17.27 0.51
C ALA A 134 9.95 15.90 0.64
N ARG A 135 9.24 14.81 0.31
CA ARG A 135 9.82 13.47 0.26
C ARG A 135 10.82 13.34 -0.89
N VAL A 136 10.46 13.79 -2.09
CA VAL A 136 11.34 13.74 -3.27
C VAL A 136 12.57 14.60 -3.11
N ASP A 137 12.44 15.82 -2.59
CA ASP A 137 13.57 16.71 -2.30
C ASP A 137 14.59 16.02 -1.39
N LYS A 138 14.11 15.34 -0.33
CA LYS A 138 14.97 14.56 0.58
C LYS A 138 15.62 13.35 -0.11
N LEU A 139 14.95 12.72 -1.08
CA LEU A 139 15.51 11.59 -1.83
C LEU A 139 16.62 12.07 -2.78
N LEU A 140 16.35 13.13 -3.55
CA LEU A 140 17.29 13.66 -4.53
C LEU A 140 18.49 14.36 -3.89
N ALA A 141 18.30 15.04 -2.75
CA ALA A 141 19.40 15.63 -2.00
C ALA A 141 20.42 14.57 -1.50
N LYS A 142 20.01 13.31 -1.32
CA LYS A 142 20.92 12.22 -0.95
C LYS A 142 21.79 11.77 -2.12
N GLU A 143 21.30 11.84 -3.35
CA GLU A 143 22.08 11.50 -4.56
C GLU A 143 23.21 12.50 -4.81
N GLN A 144 23.03 13.76 -4.40
CA GLN A 144 23.99 14.84 -4.59
C GLN A 144 25.08 14.90 -3.50
N ARG A 145 24.92 14.16 -2.40
CA ARG A 145 25.92 14.13 -1.34
C ARG A 145 27.10 13.26 -1.79
N PRO A 146 28.34 13.77 -1.76
CA PRO A 146 29.52 12.93 -2.01
C PRO A 146 29.53 11.74 -1.03
N PRO A 147 30.05 10.56 -1.42
CA PRO A 147 30.27 9.47 -0.47
C PRO A 147 31.14 10.00 0.69
N ALA A 148 30.74 9.69 1.92
CA ALA A 148 31.53 10.05 3.10
C ALA A 148 32.93 9.40 2.97
N PRO A 149 34.01 10.11 3.39
CA PRO A 149 35.37 9.60 3.32
C PRO A 149 35.56 8.32 4.13
#